data_AF-A0A7S1CDN6-F1
#
_entry.id   AF-A0A7S1CDN6-F1
#
_cell.length_a   1.000
_cell.length_b   1.000
_cell.length_c   1.000
_cell.angle_alpha   90.00
_cell.angle_beta   90.00
_cell.angle_gamma   90.00
#
_symmetry.space_group_name_H-M   'P 1'
#
loop_
_entity.id
_entity.type
_entity.pdbx_description
1 polymer ?
#
loop_
_entity_poly.entity_id
_entity_poly.type
_entity_poly.pdbx_seq_one_letter_code
_entity_poly.pdbx_strand_id
1 'polypeptide(L)'
;GAPTMDRTTELANCCEVLRASRPAAATAPPRRKRRDHDDIVEAARAISKAVRGTAKLVAQLAELAQRKALFNDPSAQINELTAVVKHHLDAQQQQLARVASRAGARAGQARTAHEKAHWMQVVDMLKQAILRNAADFQAALRVRTRTIKELAQRRGRFSSSTFTPPPPMSTPLFA
;
A
#
# COMPACT_ATOMS: atom_id res chain seq x y z
N GLY A 1 20.82 10.70 -41.89
CA GLY A 1 20.58 10.39 -40.47
C GLY A 1 21.90 10.02 -39.84
N ALA A 2 22.29 10.66 -38.74
CA ALA A 2 23.57 10.36 -38.09
C ALA A 2 23.48 9.00 -37.37
N PRO A 3 24.49 8.12 -37.50
CA PRO A 3 24.53 6.86 -36.78
C PRO A 3 24.73 7.12 -35.29
N THR A 4 23.83 6.59 -34.46
CA THR A 4 24.00 6.56 -33.01
C THR A 4 25.12 5.58 -32.66
N MET A 5 26.29 6.10 -32.31
CA MET A 5 27.42 5.27 -31.88
C MET A 5 27.18 4.69 -30.48
N ASP A 6 27.31 3.38 -30.36
CA ASP A 6 27.28 2.66 -29.09
C ASP A 6 28.63 2.84 -28.37
N ARG A 7 28.63 3.67 -27.32
CA ARG A 7 29.82 4.03 -26.52
C ARG A 7 29.99 3.18 -25.26
N THR A 8 29.26 2.07 -25.15
CA THR A 8 29.37 1.17 -23.98
C THR A 8 30.77 0.56 -23.85
N THR A 9 31.45 0.31 -24.97
CA THR A 9 32.81 -0.25 -25.02
C THR A 9 33.87 0.74 -24.53
N GLU A 10 33.79 2.00 -24.97
CA GLU A 10 34.66 3.09 -24.50
C GLU A 10 34.53 3.28 -22.99
N LEU A 11 33.30 3.24 -22.48
CA LEU A 11 33.01 3.36 -21.05
C LEU A 11 33.57 2.16 -20.25
N ALA A 12 33.44 0.94 -20.79
CA ALA A 12 33.99 -0.27 -20.18
C ALA A 12 35.52 -0.20 -20.06
N ASN A 13 36.21 0.20 -21.14
CA ASN A 13 37.66 0.38 -21.14
C ASN A 13 38.12 1.47 -20.16
N CYS A 14 37.41 2.61 -20.12
CA CYS A 14 37.71 3.67 -19.14
C CYS A 14 37.58 3.17 -17.70
N CYS A 15 36.56 2.37 -17.42
CA CYS A 15 36.34 1.78 -16.09
C CYS A 15 37.44 0.79 -15.69
N GLU A 16 37.98 0.01 -16.63
CA GLU A 16 39.14 -0.87 -16.38
C GLU A 16 40.41 -0.08 -16.07
N VAL A 17 40.72 0.94 -16.88
CA VAL A 17 41.90 1.79 -16.67
C VAL A 17 41.85 2.48 -15.30
N LEU A 18 40.67 2.96 -14.89
CA LEU A 18 40.46 3.55 -13.57
C LEU A 18 40.59 2.53 -12.43
N ARG A 19 40.22 1.26 -12.64
CA ARG A 19 40.45 0.20 -11.64
C ARG A 19 41.93 -0.13 -11.50
N ALA A 20 42.66 -0.23 -12.61
CA ALA A 20 44.09 -0.54 -12.62
C ALA A 20 44.95 0.61 -12.05
N SER A 21 44.54 1.85 -12.26
CA SER A 21 45.24 3.06 -11.79
C SER A 21 44.89 3.44 -10.34
N ARG A 22 43.97 2.71 -9.68
CA ARG A 22 43.56 3.02 -8.31
C ARG A 22 44.69 2.64 -7.34
N PRO A 23 45.29 3.60 -6.59
CA PRO A 23 46.27 3.25 -5.57
C PRO A 23 45.62 2.38 -4.50
N ALA A 24 46.36 1.37 -4.02
CA ALA A 24 45.90 0.37 -3.04
C ALA A 24 45.40 0.95 -1.69
N ALA A 25 45.54 2.26 -1.48
CA ALA A 25 45.14 2.99 -0.29
C ALA A 25 43.89 3.89 -0.46
N ALA A 26 43.01 3.62 -1.44
CA ALA A 26 41.69 4.25 -1.46
C ALA A 26 40.82 3.68 -0.33
N THR A 27 40.98 4.27 0.85
CA THR A 27 40.33 3.98 2.12
C THR A 27 38.85 3.70 1.90
N ALA A 28 38.45 2.44 2.12
CA ALA A 28 37.05 2.07 2.17
C ALA A 28 36.32 3.03 3.12
N PRO A 29 35.09 3.48 2.79
CA PRO A 29 34.33 4.30 3.72
C PRO A 29 34.25 3.56 5.06
N PRO A 30 34.32 4.28 6.21
CA PRO A 30 34.38 3.64 7.51
C PRO A 30 33.23 2.64 7.63
N ARG A 31 33.54 1.36 7.90
CA ARG A 31 32.60 0.24 7.87
C ARG A 31 31.26 0.54 8.56
N ARG A 32 31.27 1.33 9.64
CA ARG A 32 30.08 1.83 10.35
C ARG A 32 29.13 2.62 9.46
N LYS A 33 29.62 3.60 8.69
CA LYS A 33 28.79 4.43 7.80
C LYS A 33 28.12 3.65 6.68
N ARG A 34 28.76 2.56 6.22
CA ARG A 34 28.23 1.68 5.18
C ARG A 34 27.11 0.81 5.76
N ARG A 35 27.34 0.24 6.95
CA ARG A 35 26.35 -0.55 7.68
C ARG A 35 25.08 0.24 8.01
N ASP A 36 25.22 1.47 8.53
CA ASP A 36 24.05 2.31 8.85
C ASP A 36 23.23 2.69 7.60
N HIS A 37 23.91 2.92 6.47
CA HIS A 37 23.26 3.17 5.17
C HIS A 37 22.48 1.93 4.73
N ASP A 38 23.12 0.76 4.75
CA ASP A 38 22.51 -0.52 4.37
C ASP A 38 21.29 -0.83 5.26
N ASP A 39 21.37 -0.54 6.57
CA ASP A 39 20.28 -0.76 7.52
C ASP A 39 19.05 0.14 7.24
N ILE A 40 19.26 1.41 6.86
CA ILE A 40 18.16 2.32 6.48
C ILE A 40 17.51 1.85 5.18
N VAL A 41 18.33 1.49 4.19
CA VAL A 41 17.86 1.01 2.88
C VAL A 41 17.06 -0.28 3.04
N GLU A 42 17.54 -1.22 3.86
CA GLU A 42 16.86 -2.49 4.10
C GLU A 42 15.54 -2.28 4.84
N ALA A 43 15.52 -1.40 5.85
CA ALA A 43 14.28 -1.02 6.52
C ALA A 43 13.27 -0.35 5.56
N ALA A 44 13.73 0.56 4.69
CA ALA A 44 12.89 1.19 3.67
C ALA A 44 12.32 0.18 2.67
N ARG A 45 13.11 -0.83 2.27
CA ARG A 45 12.64 -1.94 1.41
C ARG A 45 11.58 -2.78 2.10
N ALA A 46 11.78 -3.10 3.38
CA ALA A 46 10.81 -3.85 4.18
C ALA A 46 9.47 -3.11 4.27
N ILE A 47 9.49 -1.81 4.59
CA ILE A 47 8.28 -0.97 4.60
C ILE A 47 7.64 -0.94 3.21
N SER A 48 8.41 -0.75 2.14
CA SER A 48 7.90 -0.75 0.76
C SER A 48 7.18 -2.05 0.41
N LYS A 49 7.73 -3.20 0.83
CA LYS A 49 7.10 -4.51 0.63
C LYS A 49 5.80 -4.63 1.43
N ALA A 50 5.81 -4.19 2.69
CA ALA A 50 4.62 -4.18 3.54
C ALA A 50 3.53 -3.30 2.93
N VAL A 51 3.87 -2.09 2.44
CA VAL A 51 2.93 -1.15 1.81
C VAL A 51 2.24 -1.79 0.61
N ARG A 52 2.98 -2.50 -0.26
CA ARG A 52 2.38 -3.26 -1.36
C ARG A 52 1.46 -4.38 -0.87
N GLY A 53 1.82 -5.05 0.22
CA GLY A 53 0.98 -6.05 0.87
C GLY A 53 -0.34 -5.46 1.36
N THR A 54 -0.30 -4.35 2.08
CA THR A 54 -1.50 -3.64 2.57
C THR A 54 -2.36 -3.15 1.42
N ALA A 55 -1.76 -2.64 0.33
CA ALA A 55 -2.52 -2.22 -0.85
C ALA A 55 -3.36 -3.36 -1.46
N LYS A 56 -2.83 -4.58 -1.51
CA LYS A 56 -3.58 -5.76 -1.96
C LYS A 56 -4.77 -6.09 -1.05
N LEU A 57 -4.56 -6.04 0.27
CA LEU A 57 -5.63 -6.27 1.25
C LEU A 57 -6.72 -5.20 1.15
N VAL A 58 -6.35 -3.94 0.95
CA VAL A 58 -7.31 -2.85 0.73
C VAL A 58 -8.10 -3.04 -0.56
N ALA A 59 -7.45 -3.50 -1.64
CA ALA A 59 -8.15 -3.81 -2.89
C ALA A 59 -9.18 -4.95 -2.71
N GLN A 60 -8.80 -6.01 -1.99
CA GLN A 60 -9.73 -7.11 -1.65
C GLN A 60 -10.90 -6.62 -0.78
N LEU A 61 -10.62 -5.79 0.23
CA LEU A 61 -11.64 -5.17 1.06
C LEU A 61 -12.60 -4.31 0.24
N ALA A 62 -12.08 -3.53 -0.71
CA ALA A 62 -12.88 -2.70 -1.60
C ALA A 62 -13.82 -3.52 -2.49
N GLU A 63 -13.36 -4.67 -3.00
CA GLU A 63 -14.19 -5.60 -3.76
C GLU A 63 -15.32 -6.16 -2.90
N LEU A 64 -15.01 -6.67 -1.70
CA LEU A 64 -16.00 -7.19 -0.77
C LEU A 64 -16.99 -6.11 -0.31
N ALA A 65 -16.52 -4.88 -0.12
CA ALA A 65 -17.33 -3.75 0.31
C ALA A 65 -18.46 -3.39 -0.68
N GLN A 66 -18.29 -3.70 -1.97
CA GLN A 66 -19.27 -3.43 -3.02
C GLN A 66 -20.32 -4.54 -3.15
N ARG A 67 -20.07 -5.74 -2.60
CA ARG A 67 -20.97 -6.88 -2.75
C ARG A 67 -22.30 -6.64 -2.03
N LYS A 68 -23.40 -6.73 -2.78
CA LYS A 68 -24.79 -6.55 -2.32
C LYS A 68 -25.48 -7.91 -2.19
N ALA A 69 -24.99 -8.75 -1.27
CA ALA A 69 -25.56 -10.08 -1.05
C ALA A 69 -26.65 -10.03 0.03
N LEU A 70 -27.85 -10.53 -0.29
CA LEU A 70 -28.94 -10.70 0.68
C LEU A 70 -28.77 -11.99 1.50
N PHE A 71 -28.15 -12.99 0.89
CA PHE A 71 -27.80 -14.28 1.47
C PHE A 71 -26.30 -14.47 1.33
N ASN A 72 -25.62 -14.95 2.38
CA ASN A 72 -24.17 -15.04 2.48
C ASN A 72 -23.44 -13.67 2.46
N ASP A 73 -23.78 -12.81 3.43
CA ASP A 73 -23.16 -11.49 3.57
C ASP A 73 -21.70 -11.58 4.05
N PRO A 74 -20.74 -10.89 3.40
CA PRO A 74 -19.31 -10.99 3.72
C PRO A 74 -18.87 -10.19 4.96
N SER A 75 -19.77 -9.81 5.89
CA SER A 75 -19.42 -8.96 7.04
C SER A 75 -18.29 -9.52 7.90
N ALA A 76 -18.26 -10.83 8.16
CA ALA A 76 -17.20 -11.43 8.98
C ALA A 76 -15.82 -11.25 8.32
N GLN A 77 -15.70 -11.58 7.04
CA GLN A 77 -14.47 -11.42 6.26
C GLN A 77 -14.04 -9.94 6.14
N ILE A 78 -15.00 -9.04 5.95
CA ILE A 78 -14.75 -7.59 5.93
C ILE A 78 -14.21 -7.10 7.27
N ASN A 79 -14.79 -7.55 8.39
CA ASN A 79 -14.34 -7.15 9.73
C ASN A 79 -12.93 -7.65 10.03
N GLU A 80 -12.61 -8.90 9.66
CA GLU A 80 -11.28 -9.47 9.79
C GLU A 80 -10.25 -8.70 8.95
N LEU A 81 -10.51 -8.51 7.66
CA LEU A 81 -9.63 -7.72 6.78
C LEU A 81 -9.46 -6.29 7.29
N THR A 82 -10.52 -5.69 7.84
CA THR A 82 -10.45 -4.35 8.45
C THR A 82 -9.49 -4.33 9.63
N ALA A 83 -9.53 -5.34 10.52
CA ALA A 83 -8.63 -5.44 11.65
C ALA A 83 -7.17 -5.63 11.21
N VAL A 84 -6.93 -6.52 10.24
CA VAL A 84 -5.59 -6.78 9.69
C VAL A 84 -5.01 -5.54 9.03
N VAL A 85 -5.79 -4.83 8.19
CA VAL A 85 -5.33 -3.61 7.51
C VAL A 85 -4.99 -2.52 8.52
N LYS A 86 -5.81 -2.31 9.55
CA LYS A 86 -5.50 -1.34 10.64
C LYS A 86 -4.17 -1.67 11.30
N HIS A 87 -4.00 -2.92 11.74
CA HIS A 87 -2.76 -3.38 12.36
C HIS A 87 -1.54 -3.17 11.44
N HIS A 88 -1.67 -3.48 10.14
CA HIS A 88 -0.58 -3.27 9.18
C HIS A 88 -0.22 -1.79 8.99
N LEU A 89 -1.22 -0.90 8.90
CA LEU A 89 -0.98 0.55 8.77
C LEU A 89 -0.30 1.11 10.01
N ASP A 90 -0.72 0.70 11.20
CA ASP A 90 -0.10 1.11 12.47
C ASP A 90 1.36 0.61 12.56
N ALA A 91 1.60 -0.65 12.23
CA ALA A 91 2.94 -1.22 12.21
C ALA A 91 3.85 -0.50 11.19
N GLN A 92 3.34 -0.18 10.00
CA GLN A 92 4.07 0.59 8.99
C GLN A 92 4.41 1.99 9.47
N GLN A 93 3.49 2.66 10.15
CA GLN A 93 3.71 4.00 10.68
C GLN A 93 4.78 4.01 11.79
N GLN A 94 4.78 2.99 12.67
CA GLN A 94 5.82 2.80 13.68
C GLN A 94 7.19 2.51 13.05
N GLN A 95 7.24 1.64 12.04
CA GLN A 95 8.48 1.36 11.29
C GLN A 95 9.00 2.61 10.58
N LEU A 96 8.11 3.38 9.95
CA LEU A 96 8.46 4.63 9.29
C LEU A 96 9.04 5.65 10.28
N ALA A 97 8.47 5.78 11.49
CA ALA A 97 8.99 6.68 12.51
C ALA A 97 10.44 6.33 12.90
N ARG A 98 10.75 5.03 13.01
CA ARG A 98 12.12 4.55 13.27
C ARG A 98 13.07 4.87 12.12
N VAL A 99 12.63 4.66 10.88
CA VAL A 99 13.43 4.99 9.68
C VAL A 99 13.63 6.50 9.56
N ALA A 100 12.61 7.31 9.81
CA ALA A 100 12.67 8.76 9.77
C ALA A 100 13.66 9.33 10.80
N SER A 101 13.67 8.80 12.02
CA SER A 101 14.63 9.19 13.05
C SER A 101 16.08 8.93 12.61
N ARG A 102 16.36 7.73 12.07
CA ARG A 102 17.69 7.35 11.57
C ARG A 102 18.11 8.17 10.36
N ALA A 103 17.19 8.36 9.41
CA ALA A 103 17.39 9.20 8.24
C ALA A 103 17.67 10.66 8.62
N GLY A 104 16.99 11.20 9.63
CA GLY A 104 17.22 12.54 10.18
C GLY A 104 18.60 12.67 10.83
N ALA A 105 18.99 11.71 11.66
CA ALA A 105 20.34 11.67 12.24
C ALA A 105 21.42 11.62 11.15
N ARG A 106 21.18 10.84 10.08
CA ARG A 106 22.09 10.74 8.95
C ARG A 106 22.14 12.02 8.11
N ALA A 107 20.99 12.64 7.88
CA ALA A 107 20.87 13.93 7.20
C ALA A 107 21.64 15.04 7.93
N GLY A 108 21.69 15.01 9.27
CA GLY A 108 22.50 15.94 10.08
C GLY A 108 24.01 15.72 9.96
N GLN A 109 24.45 14.51 9.57
CA GLN A 109 25.86 14.14 9.35
C GLN A 109 26.26 14.13 7.87
N ALA A 110 25.34 14.49 6.98
CA ALA A 110 25.53 14.42 5.53
C ALA A 110 26.61 15.41 5.08
N ARG A 111 27.53 14.95 4.22
CA ARG A 111 28.60 15.81 3.67
C ARG A 111 28.14 16.63 2.46
N THR A 112 27.06 16.20 1.81
CA THR A 112 26.51 16.85 0.62
C THR A 112 25.02 17.11 0.81
N ALA A 113 24.54 18.19 0.20
CA ALA A 113 23.10 18.49 0.16
C ALA A 113 22.30 17.35 -0.48
N HIS A 114 22.89 16.66 -1.47
CA HIS A 114 22.27 15.53 -2.14
C HIS A 114 22.04 14.33 -1.21
N GLU A 115 23.01 13.95 -0.38
CA GLU A 115 22.84 12.85 0.58
C GLU A 115 21.70 13.16 1.57
N LYS A 116 21.64 14.39 2.10
CA LYS A 116 20.55 14.85 2.96
C LYS A 116 19.18 14.78 2.26
N ALA A 117 19.09 15.34 1.05
CA ALA A 117 17.84 15.37 0.29
C ALA A 117 17.35 13.96 -0.05
N HIS A 118 18.25 13.06 -0.42
CA HIS A 118 17.92 11.67 -0.74
C HIS A 118 17.23 10.96 0.43
N TRP A 119 17.80 11.04 1.64
CA TRP A 119 17.24 10.38 2.82
C TRP A 119 15.87 10.91 3.21
N MET A 120 15.70 12.23 3.16
CA MET A 120 14.39 12.86 3.42
C MET A 120 13.36 12.43 2.38
N GLN A 121 13.74 12.43 1.10
CA GLN A 121 12.86 12.04 0.01
C GLN A 121 12.39 10.58 0.15
N VAL A 122 13.27 9.66 0.54
CA VAL A 122 12.89 8.25 0.77
C VAL A 122 11.82 8.15 1.87
N VAL A 123 12.00 8.87 2.98
CA VAL A 123 11.02 8.90 4.08
C VAL A 123 9.68 9.48 3.62
N ASP A 124 9.72 10.58 2.86
CA ASP A 124 8.51 11.23 2.36
C ASP A 124 7.75 10.35 1.36
N MET A 125 8.45 9.67 0.45
CA MET A 125 7.82 8.73 -0.48
C MET A 125 7.13 7.57 0.25
N LEU A 126 7.78 7.00 1.27
CA LEU A 126 7.19 5.93 2.08
C LEU A 126 5.95 6.44 2.84
N LYS A 127 6.05 7.64 3.42
CA LYS A 127 4.94 8.31 4.11
C LYS A 127 3.74 8.50 3.18
N GLN A 128 3.97 9.05 2.00
CA GLN A 128 2.91 9.27 1.00
C GLN A 128 2.24 7.95 0.60
N ALA A 129 3.02 6.88 0.43
CA ALA A 129 2.48 5.57 0.07
C ALA A 129 1.62 4.95 1.18
N ILE A 130 2.02 5.08 2.45
CA ILE A 130 1.22 4.63 3.60
C ILE A 130 -0.08 5.45 3.70
N LEU A 131 0.01 6.78 3.56
CA LEU A 131 -1.15 7.67 3.60
C LEU A 131 -2.14 7.36 2.46
N ARG A 132 -1.65 7.03 1.27
CA ARG A 132 -2.49 6.58 0.15
C ARG A 132 -3.26 5.32 0.51
N ASN A 133 -2.59 4.29 1.03
CA ASN A 133 -3.26 3.07 1.47
C ASN A 133 -4.31 3.34 2.55
N ALA A 134 -4.02 4.26 3.49
CA ALA A 134 -4.98 4.66 4.53
C ALA A 134 -6.20 5.37 3.94
N ALA A 135 -6.02 6.23 2.94
CA ALA A 135 -7.11 6.90 2.25
C ALA A 135 -7.98 5.90 1.46
N ASP A 136 -7.35 4.98 0.72
CA ASP A 136 -8.05 3.92 -0.03
C ASP A 136 -8.83 2.99 0.91
N PHE A 137 -8.25 2.67 2.07
CA PHE A 137 -8.91 1.91 3.13
C PHE A 137 -10.15 2.62 3.67
N GLN A 138 -10.05 3.92 3.98
CA GLN A 138 -11.21 4.71 4.41
C GLN A 138 -12.29 4.77 3.33
N ALA A 139 -11.91 4.90 2.07
CA ALA A 139 -12.85 4.89 0.96
C ALA A 139 -13.62 3.55 0.87
N ALA A 140 -12.92 2.41 1.00
CA ALA A 140 -13.54 1.09 1.02
C ALA A 140 -14.57 0.94 2.16
N LEU A 141 -14.24 1.41 3.37
CA LEU A 141 -15.17 1.37 4.51
C LEU A 141 -16.40 2.26 4.30
N ARG A 142 -16.23 3.43 3.67
CA ARG A 142 -17.35 4.31 3.30
C ARG A 142 -18.26 3.64 2.27
N VAL A 143 -17.70 2.96 1.28
CA VAL A 143 -18.47 2.17 0.30
C VAL A 143 -19.27 1.10 1.02
N ARG A 144 -18.65 0.29 1.89
CA ARG A 144 -19.37 -0.75 2.66
C ARG A 144 -20.52 -0.17 3.47
N THR A 145 -20.30 0.97 4.12
CA THR A 145 -21.35 1.66 4.89
C THR A 145 -22.55 2.03 4.00
N ARG A 146 -22.29 2.55 2.79
CA ARG A 146 -23.36 2.87 1.82
C ARG A 146 -24.07 1.60 1.34
N THR A 147 -23.32 0.56 1.00
CA THR A 147 -23.86 -0.75 0.57
C THR A 147 -24.83 -1.32 1.59
N ILE A 148 -24.46 -1.30 2.88
CA ILE A 148 -25.34 -1.77 3.98
C ILE A 148 -26.61 -0.92 4.08
N LYS A 149 -26.50 0.41 4.00
CA LYS A 149 -27.66 1.31 4.04
C LYS A 149 -28.63 1.05 2.88
N GLU A 150 -28.11 0.86 1.67
CA GLU A 150 -28.92 0.55 0.49
C GLU A 150 -29.63 -0.80 0.61
N LEU A 151 -28.94 -1.83 1.12
CA LEU A 151 -29.53 -3.14 1.38
C LEU A 151 -30.65 -3.06 2.43
N ALA A 152 -30.45 -2.31 3.51
CA ALA A 152 -31.45 -2.09 4.55
C ALA A 152 -32.70 -1.38 3.99
N GLN A 153 -32.53 -0.34 3.18
CA GLN A 153 -33.63 0.36 2.51
C GLN A 153 -34.42 -0.57 1.57
N ARG A 154 -33.73 -1.39 0.76
CA ARG A 154 -34.37 -2.37 -0.10
C ARG A 154 -35.18 -3.38 0.71
N ARG A 155 -34.59 -3.96 1.76
CA ARG A 155 -35.27 -4.90 2.64
C ARG A 155 -36.51 -4.29 3.29
N GLY A 156 -36.44 -3.02 3.70
CA GLY A 156 -37.58 -2.27 4.24
C GLY A 156 -38.75 -2.20 3.25
N ARG A 157 -38.49 -1.90 1.98
CA ARG A 157 -39.55 -1.80 0.94
C ARG A 157 -40.24 -3.13 0.65
N PHE A 158 -39.51 -4.25 0.70
CA PHE A 158 -40.11 -5.59 0.52
C PHE A 158 -40.84 -6.08 1.78
N SER A 159 -40.35 -5.71 2.97
CA SER A 159 -41.00 -6.06 4.24
C SER A 159 -42.24 -5.23 4.55
N SER A 160 -42.36 -4.01 4.01
CA SER A 160 -43.51 -3.13 4.19
C SER A 160 -44.60 -3.34 3.14
N SER A 161 -44.33 -4.15 2.10
CA SER A 161 -45.38 -4.62 1.20
C SER A 161 -46.16 -5.67 1.95
N THR A 162 -47.24 -5.27 2.60
CA THR A 162 -48.32 -6.16 3.03
C THR A 162 -48.62 -7.09 1.87
N PHE A 163 -48.29 -8.36 2.04
CA PHE A 163 -48.80 -9.43 1.22
C PHE A 163 -50.31 -9.42 1.45
N THR A 164 -51.06 -8.72 0.60
CA THR A 164 -52.48 -8.93 0.46
C THR A 164 -52.60 -10.32 -0.17
N PRO A 165 -53.08 -11.33 0.57
CA PRO A 165 -53.29 -12.64 -0.03
C PRO A 165 -54.20 -12.45 -1.26
N PRO A 166 -53.90 -13.11 -2.39
CA PRO A 166 -54.79 -13.07 -3.54
C PRO A 166 -56.19 -13.53 -3.08
N PRO A 167 -57.28 -12.89 -3.55
CA PRO A 167 -58.62 -13.30 -3.18
C PRO A 167 -58.78 -14.79 -3.47
N PRO A 168 -59.50 -15.55 -2.61
CA PRO A 168 -59.70 -16.98 -2.84
C PRO A 168 -60.34 -17.16 -4.22
N MET A 169 -59.65 -17.92 -5.09
CA MET A 169 -60.25 -18.32 -6.37
C MET A 169 -61.43 -19.23 -6.06
N SER A 170 -62.64 -18.71 -6.20
CA SER A 170 -63.86 -19.49 -6.16
C SER A 170 -63.81 -20.53 -7.28
N THR A 171 -63.51 -21.77 -6.92
CA THR A 171 -63.71 -22.93 -7.80
C THR A 171 -65.21 -23.07 -8.05
N PRO A 172 -65.70 -22.98 -9.30
CA PRO A 172 -67.11 -23.21 -9.56
C PRO A 172 -67.43 -24.68 -9.28
N LEU A 173 -68.36 -24.89 -8.36
CA LEU A 173 -68.96 -26.18 -8.03
C LEU A 173 -69.84 -26.59 -9.23
N PHE A 174 -69.34 -27.45 -10.11
CA PHE A 174 -70.17 -28.13 -11.10
C PHE A 174 -70.86 -29.31 -10.40
N ALA A 175 -72.20 -29.30 -10.50
CA ALA A 175 -73.15 -30.30 -10.01
C ALA A 175 -73.18 -31.55 -10.89
#